data_AF-L1IFP6-F1
#
_entry.id   AF-L1IFP6-F1
#
_cell.length_a   1.000
_cell.length_b   1.000
_cell.length_c   1.000
_cell.angle_alpha   90.00
_cell.angle_beta   90.00
_cell.angle_gamma   90.00
#
_symmetry.space_group_name_H-M   'P 1'
#
loop_
_entity.id
_entity.type
_entity.pdbx_description
1 polymer ?
#
loop_
_entity_poly.entity_id
_entity_poly.type
_entity_poly.pdbx_seq_one_letter_code
_entity_poly.pdbx_strand_id
1 'polypeptide(L)'
;MNSPPDMPVLVEFHAPFCMTCRKMMARFSKMSKKKRDAIFLSVNVKEHKSVASMYNVKDVPSFVLFRSGSLIAQYKGAISERELLKLIES
;
A
#
# COMPACT_ATOMS: atom_id res chain seq x y z
N MET A 1 3.16 11.92 14.43
CA MET A 1 3.84 11.64 13.14
C MET A 1 3.19 12.55 12.11
N ASN A 2 3.80 13.71 11.84
CA ASN A 2 3.26 14.66 10.86
C ASN A 2 4.04 14.47 9.56
N SER A 3 3.44 13.75 8.61
CA SER A 3 3.91 13.73 7.23
C SER A 3 3.84 15.16 6.67
N PRO A 4 4.79 15.61 5.83
CA PRO A 4 4.65 16.86 5.09
C PRO A 4 3.29 16.91 4.37
N PRO A 5 2.66 18.10 4.20
CA PRO A 5 1.28 18.25 3.75
C PRO A 5 0.90 17.53 2.44
N ASP A 6 1.89 17.13 1.64
CA ASP A 6 1.71 16.52 0.31
C ASP A 6 2.46 15.19 0.13
N MET A 7 2.98 14.59 1.21
CA MET A 7 3.74 13.35 1.07
C MET A 7 2.78 12.17 0.80
N PRO A 8 2.91 11.45 -0.34
CA PRO A 8 2.07 10.30 -0.62
C PRO A 8 2.27 9.20 0.42
N VAL A 9 1.16 8.64 0.90
CA VAL A 9 1.14 7.48 1.79
C VAL A 9 0.58 6.30 1.01
N LEU A 10 1.44 5.34 0.71
CA LEU A 10 1.05 4.09 0.07
C LEU A 10 0.89 3.00 1.13
N VAL A 11 -0.27 2.36 1.14
CA VAL A 11 -0.62 1.28 2.09
C VAL A 11 -0.78 -0.02 1.33
N GLU A 12 -0.01 -1.06 1.66
CA GLU A 12 -0.19 -2.43 1.19
C GLU A 12 -1.07 -3.22 2.19
N PHE A 13 -2.14 -3.82 1.69
CA PHE A 13 -2.97 -4.77 2.42
C PHE A 13 -2.60 -6.19 1.99
N HIS A 14 -2.19 -7.01 2.95
CA HIS A 14 -1.70 -8.37 2.72
C HIS A 14 -2.25 -9.38 3.73
N ALA A 15 -2.04 -10.66 3.44
CA ALA A 15 -2.25 -11.75 4.38
C ALA A 15 -1.01 -12.66 4.44
N PRO A 16 -0.62 -13.18 5.62
CA PRO A 16 0.62 -13.95 5.78
C PRO A 16 0.62 -15.28 4.99
N PHE A 17 -0.55 -15.89 4.78
CA PHE A 17 -0.71 -17.16 4.06
C PHE A 17 -0.82 -17.01 2.53
N CYS A 18 -0.81 -15.77 2.03
CA CYS A 18 -1.00 -15.49 0.61
C CYS A 18 0.35 -15.53 -0.12
N MET A 19 0.54 -16.52 -0.99
CA MET A 19 1.79 -16.69 -1.74
C MET A 19 2.09 -15.51 -2.67
N THR A 20 1.06 -14.97 -3.35
CA THR A 20 1.18 -13.77 -4.17
C THR A 20 1.58 -12.55 -3.33
N CYS A 21 1.05 -12.44 -2.12
CA CYS A 21 1.35 -11.34 -1.20
C CYS A 21 2.82 -11.37 -0.77
N ARG A 22 3.43 -12.55 -0.56
CA ARG A 22 4.87 -12.65 -0.25
C ARG A 22 5.75 -11.98 -1.31
N LYS A 23 5.42 -12.14 -2.60
CA LYS A 23 6.13 -11.47 -3.69
C LYS A 23 5.90 -9.96 -3.67
N MET A 24 4.69 -9.51 -3.35
CA MET A 24 4.36 -8.08 -3.29
C MET A 24 5.01 -7.38 -2.10
N MET A 25 4.95 -7.96 -0.90
CA MET A 25 5.61 -7.43 0.29
C MET A 25 7.11 -7.23 0.09
N ALA A 26 7.79 -8.16 -0.60
CA ALA A 26 9.20 -8.01 -0.92
C ALA A 26 9.46 -6.81 -1.86
N ARG A 27 8.62 -6.61 -2.89
CA ARG A 27 8.69 -5.46 -3.79
C ARG A 27 8.40 -4.15 -3.05
N PHE A 28 7.36 -4.14 -2.22
CA PHE A 28 6.95 -3.01 -1.41
C PHE A 28 8.05 -2.57 -0.44
N SER A 29 8.64 -3.52 0.29
CA SER A 29 9.78 -3.30 1.19
C SER A 29 11.03 -2.80 0.46
N LYS A 30 11.31 -3.31 -0.74
CA LYS A 30 12.42 -2.80 -1.57
C LYS A 30 12.18 -1.35 -1.98
N MET A 31 10.94 -0.99 -2.32
CA MET A 31 10.59 0.35 -2.76
C MET A 31 10.61 1.36 -1.61
N SER A 32 10.13 0.98 -0.44
CA SER A 32 10.16 1.84 0.76
C SER A 32 11.58 2.19 1.21
N LYS A 33 12.56 1.34 0.92
CA LYS A 33 13.98 1.66 1.15
C LYS A 33 14.56 2.65 0.13
N LYS A 34 14.02 2.69 -1.08
CA LYS A 34 14.52 3.53 -2.19
C LYS A 34 13.87 4.91 -2.25
N LYS A 35 12.55 4.99 -1.99
CA LYS A 35 11.75 6.20 -2.10
C LYS A 35 11.61 6.85 -0.72
N ARG A 36 12.25 8.01 -0.54
CA ARG A 36 12.23 8.80 0.71
C ARG A 36 11.17 9.90 0.70
N ASP A 37 10.57 10.12 -0.46
CA ASP A 37 9.52 11.09 -0.80
C ASP A 37 8.11 10.50 -0.67
N ALA A 38 7.98 9.27 -0.16
CA ALA A 38 6.70 8.63 0.13
C ALA A 38 6.75 7.85 1.45
N ILE A 39 5.60 7.70 2.10
CA ILE A 39 5.43 6.88 3.30
C ILE A 39 4.82 5.55 2.87
N PHE A 40 5.35 4.47 3.45
CA PHE A 40 4.95 3.11 3.14
C PHE A 40 4.42 2.43 4.40
N LEU A 41 3.18 1.96 4.36
CA LEU A 41 2.55 1.23 5.45
C LEU A 41 2.12 -0.17 4.98
N SER A 42 2.31 -1.16 5.84
CA SER A 42 1.89 -2.54 5.58
C SER A 42 0.81 -2.92 6.58
N VAL A 43 -0.31 -3.43 6.09
CA VAL A 43 -1.47 -3.80 6.89
C VAL A 43 -1.81 -5.26 6.66
N ASN A 44 -1.67 -6.05 7.73
CA ASN A 44 -2.16 -7.42 7.76
C ASN A 44 -3.69 -7.41 7.95
N VAL A 45 -4.43 -7.84 6.94
CA VAL A 45 -5.92 -7.82 6.96
C VAL A 45 -6.52 -8.78 8.00
N LYS A 46 -5.76 -9.78 8.48
CA LYS A 46 -6.23 -10.68 9.54
C LYS A 46 -6.21 -10.03 10.91
N GLU A 47 -5.19 -9.21 11.18
CA GLU A 47 -5.01 -8.49 12.44
C GLU A 47 -5.81 -7.17 12.46
N HIS A 48 -5.95 -6.52 11.29
CA HIS A 48 -6.58 -5.21 11.16
C HIS A 48 -7.84 -5.25 10.28
N LYS A 49 -8.79 -6.13 10.62
CA LYS A 49 -10.03 -6.35 9.85
C LYS A 49 -10.88 -5.08 9.67
N SER A 50 -10.97 -4.24 10.72
CA SER A 50 -11.72 -2.99 10.68
C SER A 50 -11.13 -1.99 9.68
N VAL A 51 -9.80 -1.88 9.65
CA VAL A 51 -9.07 -1.01 8.70
C VAL A 51 -9.28 -1.52 7.27
N ALA A 52 -9.15 -2.82 7.03
CA ALA A 52 -9.42 -3.41 5.71
C ALA A 52 -10.87 -3.14 5.25
N SER A 53 -11.83 -3.25 6.17
CA SER A 53 -13.25 -2.99 5.89
C SER A 53 -13.52 -1.52 5.58
N MET A 54 -12.92 -0.59 6.33
CA MET A 54 -13.04 0.86 6.12
C MET A 54 -12.63 1.28 4.71
N TYR A 55 -11.61 0.64 4.14
CA TYR A 55 -11.14 0.89 2.77
C TYR A 55 -11.69 -0.10 1.74
N ASN A 56 -12.72 -0.88 2.08
CA ASN A 56 -13.37 -1.85 1.20
C ASN A 56 -12.40 -2.85 0.54
N VAL A 57 -11.36 -3.25 1.28
CA VAL A 57 -10.37 -4.25 0.86
C VAL A 57 -10.97 -5.64 1.08
N LYS A 58 -11.46 -6.24 -0.01
CA LYS A 58 -12.04 -7.60 -0.01
C LYS A 58 -11.02 -8.68 -0.37
N ASP A 59 -10.04 -8.32 -1.19
CA ASP A 59 -9.04 -9.23 -1.74
C ASP A 59 -7.63 -8.71 -1.46
N VAL A 60 -6.68 -9.64 -1.29
CA VAL A 60 -5.26 -9.33 -1.10
C VAL A 60 -4.43 -9.99 -2.21
N PRO A 61 -3.32 -9.36 -2.64
CA PRO A 61 -2.82 -8.06 -2.20
C PRO A 61 -3.68 -6.90 -2.73
N SER A 62 -3.76 -5.82 -1.99
CA SER A 62 -4.38 -4.56 -2.43
C SER A 62 -3.52 -3.38 -1.98
N PHE A 63 -3.55 -2.28 -2.74
CA PHE A 63 -2.77 -1.09 -2.45
C PHE A 63 -3.69 0.12 -2.43
N VAL A 64 -3.52 1.00 -1.44
CA VAL A 64 -4.28 2.24 -1.31
C VAL A 64 -3.31 3.40 -1.18
N LEU A 65 -3.50 4.43 -2.01
CA LEU A 65 -2.72 5.65 -2.00
C LEU A 65 -3.52 6.77 -1.36
N PHE A 66 -2.87 7.49 -0.45
CA PHE A 66 -3.38 8.71 0.13
C PHE A 66 -2.44 9.88 -0.15
N ARG A 67 -2.99 11.08 -0.32
CA ARG A 67 -2.27 12.36 -0.29
C ARG A 67 -3.09 13.37 0.49
N SER A 68 -2.44 14.14 1.35
CA SER A 68 -3.11 15.14 2.21
C SER A 68 -4.33 14.61 2.96
N GLY A 69 -4.29 13.35 3.42
CA GLY A 69 -5.38 12.68 4.13
C GLY A 69 -6.54 12.18 3.25
N SER A 70 -6.52 12.42 1.94
CA SER A 70 -7.54 11.97 0.99
C SER A 70 -7.12 10.68 0.28
N LEU A 71 -8.06 9.77 0.03
CA LEU A 71 -7.83 8.58 -0.81
C LEU A 71 -7.74 9.01 -2.27
N ILE A 72 -6.59 8.79 -2.89
CA ILE A 72 -6.31 9.18 -4.29
C ILE A 72 -6.57 8.01 -5.23
N ALA A 73 -6.11 6.82 -4.85
CA ALA A 73 -6.23 5.65 -5.71
C ALA A 73 -6.26 4.35 -4.89
N GLN A 74 -6.90 3.33 -5.46
CA GLN A 74 -6.90 1.97 -4.95
C GLN A 74 -6.63 1.00 -6.10
N TYR A 75 -5.69 0.09 -5.88
CA TYR A 75 -5.35 -0.99 -6.82
C TYR A 75 -5.59 -2.34 -6.15
N LYS A 76 -6.24 -3.25 -6.86
CA LYS A 76 -6.55 -4.61 -6.37
C LYS A 76 -5.72 -5.62 -7.15
N GLY A 77 -5.09 -6.55 -6.43
CA GLY A 77 -4.29 -7.62 -7.00
C GLY A 77 -2.80 -7.29 -7.11
N ALA A 78 -2.07 -8.21 -7.74
CA ALA A 78 -0.63 -8.09 -7.91
C ALA A 78 -0.28 -6.97 -8.90
N ILE A 79 0.75 -6.19 -8.57
CA ILE A 79 1.18 -5.02 -9.34
C ILE A 79 2.70 -5.08 -9.59
N SER A 80 3.17 -4.53 -10.71
CA SER A 80 4.61 -4.45 -11.00
C SER A 80 5.30 -3.33 -10.21
N GLU A 81 6.63 -3.41 -10.04
CA GLU A 81 7.42 -2.31 -9.40
C GLU A 81 7.21 -1.00 -10.17
N ARG A 82 7.10 -1.04 -11.50
CA ARG A 82 6.87 0.14 -12.35
C ARG A 82 5.49 0.76 -12.12
N GLU A 83 4.44 -0.05 -12.04
CA GLU A 83 3.08 0.47 -11.80
C GLU A 83 2.91 0.99 -10.37
N LEU A 84 3.57 0.36 -9.39
CA LEU A 84 3.57 0.83 -8.02
C LEU A 84 4.25 2.21 -7.90
N LEU A 85 5.31 2.46 -8.67
CA LEU A 85 5.95 3.77 -8.79
C LEU A 85 5.01 4.80 -9.41
N LYS A 86 4.37 4.47 -10.54
CA LYS A 86 3.39 5.35 -11.18
C LYS A 86 2.25 5.72 -10.25
N LEU A 87 1.79 4.77 -9.43
CA LEU A 87 0.75 5.00 -8.44
C LEU A 87 1.19 6.08 -7.45
N ILE A 88 2.41 5.98 -6.89
CA ILE A 88 2.94 7.00 -5.96
C ILE A 88 3.09 8.38 -6.62
N GLU A 89 3.48 8.40 -7.89
CA GLU A 89 3.73 9.63 -8.66
C GLU A 89 2.44 10.30 -9.17
N SER A 90 1.28 9.63 -9.07
CA SER A 90 -0.05 10.16 -9.43
C SER A 90 -0.56 11.14 -8.38
#